data_AF-A0AAX3VSH1-F1
#
_entry.id   AF-A0AAX3VSH1-F1
#
_cell.length_a   1.000
_cell.length_b   1.000
_cell.length_c   1.000
_cell.angle_alpha   90.00
_cell.angle_beta   90.00
_cell.angle_gamma   90.00
#
_symmetry.space_group_name_H-M   'P 1'
#
loop_
_entity.id
_entity.type
_entity.pdbx_description
1 polymer ?
#
loop_
_entity_poly.entity_id
_entity_poly.type
_entity_poly.pdbx_seq_one_letter_code
_entity_poly.pdbx_strand_id
1 'polypeptide(L)'
;MNLRDVNIRGVGLMGKAQLKPGDRLIIPSPQDYLMHAKVVRCAPDPLFPKLYRVGLVWDRLLPARVLLQWESFVLPPQLPDFHEQVSILESLSN
;
A
#
# COMPACT_ATOMS: atom_id res chain seq x y z
N MET A 1 7.70 4.70 10.26
CA MET A 1 7.79 3.63 9.23
C MET A 1 7.90 4.34 7.90
N ASN A 2 8.57 3.73 6.93
CA ASN A 2 8.72 4.28 5.60
C ASN A 2 7.92 3.44 4.61
N LEU A 3 7.37 4.11 3.60
CA LEU A 3 6.76 3.45 2.46
C LEU A 3 7.83 2.75 1.61
N ARG A 4 7.50 1.57 1.09
CA ARG A 4 8.35 0.83 0.15
C ARG A 4 7.73 0.77 -1.24
N ASP A 5 6.49 0.31 -1.32
CA ASP A 5 5.77 0.09 -2.56
C ASP A 5 4.25 0.14 -2.34
N VAL A 6 3.50 0.43 -3.40
CA VAL A 6 2.03 0.46 -3.41
C VAL A 6 1.51 -0.25 -4.65
N ASN A 7 0.35 -0.90 -4.50
CA ASN A 7 -0.46 -1.38 -5.61
C ASN A 7 -1.96 -1.25 -5.25
N ILE A 8 -2.84 -1.67 -6.16
CA ILE A 8 -4.30 -1.57 -5.98
C ILE A 8 -4.82 -2.35 -4.75
N ARG A 9 -4.11 -3.39 -4.30
CA ARG A 9 -4.54 -4.27 -3.21
C ARG A 9 -4.00 -3.85 -1.86
N GLY A 10 -2.90 -3.12 -1.83
CA GLY A 10 -2.23 -2.84 -0.58
C GLY A 10 -0.98 -1.98 -0.67
N VAL A 11 -0.26 -1.97 0.44
CA VAL A 11 0.95 -1.19 0.64
C VAL A 11 2.02 -1.99 1.37
N GLY A 12 3.26 -1.87 0.90
CA GLY A 12 4.46 -2.33 1.57
C GLY A 12 5.07 -1.23 2.42
N LEU A 13 5.29 -1.50 3.71
CA LEU A 13 6.01 -0.64 4.62
C LEU A 13 7.30 -1.30 5.10
N MET A 14 8.25 -0.46 5.53
CA MET A 14 9.45 -0.89 6.23
C MET A 14 9.65 -0.06 7.50
N GLY A 15 9.98 -0.69 8.62
CA GLY A 15 10.24 0.05 9.85
C GLY A 15 10.65 -0.83 11.02
N LYS A 16 10.86 -0.21 12.19
CA LYS A 16 11.32 -0.91 13.40
C LYS A 16 10.21 -1.66 14.14
N ALA A 17 8.94 -1.33 13.88
CA ALA A 17 7.85 -1.93 14.62
C ALA A 17 7.53 -3.32 14.07
N GLN A 18 7.51 -4.30 14.96
CA GLN A 18 7.04 -5.64 14.68
C GLN A 18 5.53 -5.67 14.87
N LEU A 19 4.80 -5.69 13.76
CA LEU A 19 3.34 -5.76 13.76
C LEU A 19 2.87 -7.22 13.66
N LYS A 20 1.66 -7.49 14.14
CA LYS A 20 1.03 -8.81 14.07
C LYS A 20 0.09 -8.89 12.88
N PRO A 21 0.00 -10.03 12.17
CA PRO A 21 -1.08 -10.26 11.21
C PRO A 21 -2.44 -10.03 11.86
N GLY A 22 -3.30 -9.26 11.20
CA GLY A 22 -4.61 -8.84 11.72
C GLY A 22 -4.63 -7.45 12.34
N ASP A 23 -3.48 -6.87 12.71
CA ASP A 23 -3.42 -5.48 13.17
C ASP A 23 -3.96 -4.55 12.09
N ARG A 24 -4.68 -3.50 12.50
CA ARG A 24 -5.23 -2.47 11.62
C ARG A 24 -4.42 -1.18 11.75
N LEU A 25 -4.06 -0.59 10.61
CA LEU A 25 -3.41 0.70 10.54
C LEU A 25 -4.25 1.68 9.72
N ILE A 26 -4.11 2.96 10.07
CA ILE A 26 -4.54 4.08 9.22
C ILE A 26 -3.31 4.55 8.45
N ILE A 27 -3.41 4.56 7.12
CA ILE A 27 -2.38 5.03 6.20
C ILE A 27 -2.90 6.32 5.56
N PRO A 28 -2.26 7.48 5.79
CA PRO A 28 -2.63 8.72 5.11
C PRO A 28 -2.09 8.70 3.67
N SER A 29 -2.91 9.13 2.71
CA SER A 29 -2.47 9.41 1.35
C SER A 29 -1.60 10.67 1.31
N PRO A 30 -0.86 10.91 0.22
CA PRO A 30 -0.15 12.17 0.01
C PRO A 30 -1.01 13.44 0.13
N GLN A 31 -2.33 13.34 -0.10
CA GLN A 31 -3.28 14.45 0.09
C GLN A 31 -4.28 14.19 1.24
N ASP A 32 -3.82 13.59 2.33
CA ASP A 32 -4.54 13.44 3.61
C ASP A 32 -5.86 12.63 3.61
N TYR A 33 -6.14 11.86 2.57
CA TYR A 33 -7.15 10.81 2.61
C TYR A 33 -6.71 9.65 3.51
N LEU A 34 -7.51 9.30 4.52
CA LEU A 34 -7.21 8.26 5.49
C LEU A 34 -7.70 6.89 5.01
N MET A 35 -6.77 5.95 4.81
CA MET A 35 -7.05 4.61 4.33
C MET A 35 -6.86 3.59 5.45
N HIS A 36 -7.83 2.71 5.63
CA HIS A 36 -7.70 1.59 6.57
C HIS A 36 -7.06 0.40 5.87
N ALA A 37 -6.08 -0.21 6.52
CA ALA A 37 -5.37 -1.36 6.01
C ALA A 37 -5.12 -2.39 7.10
N LYS A 38 -5.18 -3.67 6.74
CA LYS A 38 -4.89 -4.79 7.63
C LYS A 38 -3.52 -5.37 7.34
N VAL A 39 -2.74 -5.60 8.39
CA VAL A 39 -1.46 -6.31 8.28
C VAL A 39 -1.73 -7.77 7.90
N VAL A 40 -1.12 -8.21 6.80
CA VAL A 40 -1.18 -9.62 6.35
C VAL A 40 0.15 -10.34 6.54
N ARG A 41 1.26 -9.58 6.61
CA ARG A 41 2.60 -10.12 6.82
C ARG A 41 3.48 -9.10 7.52
N CYS A 42 4.31 -9.57 8.44
CA CYS A 42 5.41 -8.80 9.02
C CYS A 42 6.61 -9.75 9.19
N ALA A 43 7.74 -9.44 8.56
CA ALA A 43 8.93 -10.28 8.60
C ALA A 43 10.21 -9.43 8.68
N PRO A 44 11.29 -9.91 9.31
CA PRO A 44 12.58 -9.22 9.29
C PRO A 44 13.06 -8.94 7.86
N ASP A 45 13.69 -7.78 7.67
CA ASP A 45 14.33 -7.45 6.40
C ASP A 45 15.70 -8.17 6.31
N PRO A 46 16.00 -8.89 5.21
CA PRO A 46 17.25 -9.64 5.07
C PRO A 46 18.49 -8.74 4.92
N LEU A 47 18.33 -7.50 4.45
CA LEU A 47 19.41 -6.53 4.24
C LEU A 47 19.56 -5.58 5.44
N PHE A 48 18.47 -5.35 6.17
CA PHE A 48 18.43 -4.43 7.32
C PHE A 48 17.94 -5.15 8.58
N PRO A 49 18.83 -5.81 9.35
CA PRO A 49 18.44 -6.72 10.45
C PRO A 49 17.63 -6.08 11.60
N LYS A 50 17.59 -4.75 11.68
CA LYS A 50 16.83 -3.99 12.69
C LYS A 50 15.48 -3.50 12.18
N LEU A 51 15.09 -3.87 10.95
CA LEU A 51 13.86 -3.45 10.30
C LEU A 51 13.01 -4.66 9.93
N TYR A 52 11.70 -4.42 9.87
CA TYR A 52 10.69 -5.36 9.42
C TYR A 52 10.07 -4.85 8.13
N ARG A 53 9.85 -5.77 7.19
CA ARG A 53 8.98 -5.60 6.02
C ARG A 53 7.56 -5.96 6.42
N VAL A 54 6.65 -5.01 6.26
CA VAL A 54 5.23 -5.18 6.58
C VAL A 54 4.44 -5.08 5.28
N GLY A 55 3.65 -6.12 5.00
CA GLY A 55 2.65 -6.09 3.93
C GLY A 55 1.27 -5.83 4.52
N LEU A 56 0.57 -4.84 3.97
CA LEU A 56 -0.79 -4.51 4.32
C LEU A 56 -1.71 -4.63 3.11
N VAL A 57 -2.96 -5.00 3.36
CA VAL A 57 -4.04 -4.98 2.35
C VAL A 57 -5.04 -3.91 2.73
N TRP A 58 -5.59 -3.21 1.74
CA TRP A 58 -6.65 -2.23 1.98
C TRP A 58 -7.90 -2.93 2.50
N ASP A 59 -8.54 -2.37 3.53
CA ASP A 59 -9.79 -2.92 4.07
C ASP A 59 -10.94 -2.78 3.08
N ARG A 60 -10.86 -1.80 2.18
CA ARG A 60 -11.82 -1.52 1.11
C ARG A 60 -11.07 -1.10 -0.15
N LEU A 61 -11.73 -1.28 -1.28
CA LEU A 61 -11.25 -0.75 -2.55
C LEU A 61 -11.16 0.77 -2.47
N LEU A 62 -10.01 1.32 -2.85
CA LEU A 62 -9.76 2.74 -2.80
C LEU A 62 -10.32 3.43 -4.05
N PRO A 63 -10.80 4.69 -3.94
CA PRO A 63 -11.14 5.47 -5.12
C PRO A 63 -9.91 5.63 -6.03
N ALA A 64 -10.11 5.56 -7.35
CA ALA A 64 -9.04 5.72 -8.34
C ALA A 64 -8.21 7.00 -8.13
N ARG A 65 -8.88 8.14 -7.88
CA ARG A 65 -8.23 9.41 -7.56
C ARG A 65 -7.27 9.35 -6.36
N VAL A 66 -7.53 8.47 -5.39
CA VAL A 66 -6.67 8.28 -4.21
C VAL A 66 -5.48 7.41 -4.60
N LEU A 67 -5.69 6.34 -5.38
CA LEU A 67 -4.61 5.48 -5.88
C LEU A 67 -3.60 6.27 -6.73
N LEU A 68 -4.07 7.14 -7.63
CA LEU A 68 -3.22 7.97 -8.49
C LEU A 68 -2.26 8.88 -7.71
N GLN A 69 -2.61 9.29 -6.49
CA GLN A 69 -1.69 10.07 -5.65
C GLN A 69 -0.41 9.30 -5.29
N TRP A 70 -0.47 7.97 -5.34
CA TRP A 70 0.64 7.10 -4.96
C TRP A 70 1.43 6.55 -6.15
N GLU A 71 1.13 7.00 -7.37
CA GLU A 71 1.78 6.50 -8.60
C GLU A 71 3.31 6.53 -8.51
N SER A 72 3.89 7.59 -7.94
CA SER A 72 5.34 7.72 -7.74
C SER A 72 5.96 6.67 -6.82
N PHE A 73 5.14 5.91 -6.09
CA PHE A 73 5.55 4.85 -5.18
C PHE A 73 5.22 3.45 -5.70
N VAL A 74 4.59 3.35 -6.88
CA VAL A 74 4.41 2.09 -7.58
C VAL A 74 5.75 1.67 -8.17
N LEU A 75 6.09 0.38 -8.07
CA LEU A 75 7.34 -0.12 -8.64
C LEU A 75 7.28 0.01 -10.18
N PRO A 76 8.36 0.46 -10.86
CA PRO A 76 8.32 0.68 -12.30
C PRO A 76 7.80 -0.50 -13.13
N PRO A 77 8.15 -1.77 -12.83
CA PRO A 77 7.60 -2.91 -13.57
C PRO A 77 6.10 -3.15 -13.38
N GLN A 78 5.49 -2.58 -12.33
CA GLN A 78 4.07 -2.72 -11.99
C GLN A 78 3.22 -1.54 -12.49
N LEU A 79 3.84 -0.46 -12.99
CA LEU A 79 3.13 0.74 -13.44
C LEU A 79 2.09 0.47 -14.53
N PRO A 80 2.38 -0.32 -15.59
CA PRO A 80 1.39 -0.59 -16.63
C PRO A 80 0.13 -1.27 -16.09
N ASP A 81 0.29 -2.35 -15.33
CA ASP A 81 -0.81 -3.08 -14.69
C ASP A 81 -1.58 -2.20 -13.69
N PHE A 82 -0.86 -1.35 -12.96
CA PHE A 82 -1.46 -0.41 -12.04
C PHE A 82 -2.36 0.60 -12.76
N HIS A 83 -1.88 1.21 -13.85
CA HIS A 83 -2.68 2.15 -14.64
C HIS A 83 -3.90 1.49 -15.28
N GLU A 84 -3.75 0.28 -15.82
CA GLU A 84 -4.86 -0.49 -16.37
C GLU A 84 -5.93 -0.74 -15.30
N GLN A 85 -5.53 -1.21 -14.12
CA GLN A 85 -6.45 -1.50 -13.02
C GLN A 85 -7.14 -0.23 -12.49
N VAL A 86 -6.42 0.89 -12.39
CA VAL A 86 -7.00 2.18 -12.00
C VAL A 86 -8.02 2.66 -13.02
N SER A 87 -7.73 2.55 -14.32
CA SER A 87 -8.67 2.90 -15.40
C SER A 87 -9.96 2.07 -15.34
N ILE A 88 -9.83 0.77 -15.06
CA ILE A 88 -11.01 -0.11 -14.85
C ILE A 88 -11.82 0.39 -13.65
N LEU A 89 -11.18 0.74 -12.53
CA LEU A 89 -11.89 1.28 -11.36
C LEU A 89 -12.65 2.58 -11.66
N GLU A 90 -12.06 3.48 -12.45
CA GLU A 90 -12.71 4.73 -12.85
C GLU A 90 -13.97 4.45 -13.66
N SER A 91 -13.89 3.50 -14.61
CA SER A 91 -15.04 3.12 -15.45
C SER A 91 -16.21 2.51 -14.66
N LEU A 92 -15.93 1.80 -13.56
CA LEU A 92 -16.94 1.18 -12.69
C LEU A 92 -17.58 2.17 -11.70
N SER A 93 -16.99 3.36 -11.54
CA SER A 93 -17.46 4.38 -10.61
C SER A 93 -18.35 5.44 -11.27
N ASN A 94 -18.52 5.36 -12.61
CA ASN A 94 -19.40 6.19 -13.45
C ASN A 94 -20.67 5.42 -13.83
#